data_AF-A0A6H1JQ45-F1
#
_entry.id   AF-A0A6H1JQ45-F1
#
_cell.length_a   1.000
_cell.length_b   1.000
_cell.length_c   1.000
_cell.angle_alpha   90.00
_cell.angle_beta   90.00
_cell.angle_gamma   90.00
#
_symmetry.space_group_name_H-M   'P 1'
#
loop_
_entity.id
_entity.type
_entity.pdbx_description
1 polymer ?
#
loop_
_entity_poly.entity_id
_entity_poly.type
_entity_poly.pdbx_seq_one_letter_code
_entity_poly.pdbx_strand_id
1 'polypeptide(L)'
;MPALYADRIRPGGRLDTWYQDPSLTVTDTHTGEPIPLPALTGYTATVNDTPLLLDVPAAINAARGALHPDGQWTSAITQGDPTEPNIAASAAGACWLDFEHAGRNTLAGEIANLLWYLLALGGWLVPTYQRDVYHRTLPLHLPPAATPTIEHTELSSRHRRLDLHHTWPTGPGRHTALTRLLDRITTDLGDAAGLPRGRQLHALRSFLTLRILGVIPPHLLNSSDLLLLVAKLAQAQHLTDPTPFTHTDPLSDLATVENP
;
A
#
# COMPACT_ATOMS: atom_id res chain seq x y z
N MET A 1 14.45 -8.07 12.86
CA MET A 1 13.71 -7.65 11.64
C MET A 1 14.13 -8.51 10.46
N PRO A 2 13.21 -8.99 9.58
CA PRO A 2 13.61 -9.70 8.37
C PRO A 2 14.52 -8.82 7.50
N ALA A 3 15.51 -9.42 6.83
CA ALA A 3 16.52 -8.71 6.04
C ALA A 3 15.89 -7.77 4.97
N LEU A 4 14.75 -8.16 4.39
CA LEU A 4 14.03 -7.41 3.36
C LEU A 4 13.53 -6.01 3.81
N TYR A 5 13.35 -5.79 5.11
CA TYR A 5 12.87 -4.53 5.66
C TYR A 5 14.02 -3.64 6.18
N ALA A 6 15.10 -4.25 6.68
CA ALA A 6 16.20 -3.53 7.32
C ALA A 6 16.90 -2.56 6.36
N ASP A 7 17.23 -3.01 5.14
CA ASP A 7 17.88 -2.17 4.13
C ASP A 7 16.98 -1.05 3.60
N ARG A 8 15.65 -1.22 3.71
CA ARG A 8 14.71 -0.20 3.26
C ARG A 8 14.67 0.99 4.21
N ILE A 9 14.68 0.73 5.52
CA ILE A 9 14.35 1.73 6.55
C ILE A 9 15.56 2.30 7.30
N ARG A 10 16.74 1.67 7.18
CA ARG A 10 17.97 2.21 7.77
C ARG A 10 18.24 3.64 7.30
N PRO A 11 18.88 4.51 8.12
CA PRO A 11 19.31 5.83 7.66
C PRO A 11 20.15 5.75 6.38
N GLY A 12 19.85 6.60 5.39
CA GLY A 12 20.45 6.55 4.06
C GLY A 12 20.07 5.31 3.24
N GLY A 13 19.10 4.52 3.71
CA GLY A 13 18.55 3.37 3.01
C GLY A 13 17.57 3.79 1.92
N ARG A 14 16.90 2.79 1.33
CA ARG A 14 16.01 2.96 0.17
C ARG A 14 14.98 4.07 0.36
N LEU A 15 14.32 4.12 1.52
CA LEU A 15 13.24 5.08 1.77
C LEU A 15 13.76 6.52 1.81
N ASP A 16 14.93 6.73 2.41
CA ASP A 16 15.57 8.06 2.46
C ASP A 16 16.01 8.47 1.04
N THR A 17 16.69 7.57 0.32
CA THR A 17 17.12 7.81 -1.08
C THR A 17 15.95 8.14 -2.00
N TRP A 18 14.79 7.50 -1.80
CA TRP A 18 13.66 7.66 -2.69
C TRP A 18 12.75 8.83 -2.32
N TYR A 19 12.45 9.03 -1.03
CA TYR A 19 11.39 9.95 -0.60
C TYR A 19 11.88 11.15 0.19
N GLN A 20 13.15 11.17 0.61
CA GLN A 20 13.77 12.34 1.23
C GLN A 20 14.68 13.11 0.27
N ASP A 21 14.73 12.70 -1.00
CA ASP A 21 15.41 13.44 -2.06
C ASP A 21 14.66 14.78 -2.31
N PRO A 22 15.32 15.94 -2.14
CA PRO A 22 14.70 17.24 -2.38
C PRO A 22 14.31 17.48 -3.84
N SER A 23 14.83 16.68 -4.78
CA SER A 23 14.45 16.72 -6.19
C SER A 23 13.16 15.97 -6.51
N LEU A 24 12.66 15.13 -5.59
CA LEU A 24 11.37 14.47 -5.76
C LEU A 24 10.24 15.49 -5.59
N THR A 25 9.51 15.76 -6.67
CA THR A 25 8.47 16.79 -6.71
C THR A 25 7.12 16.25 -7.17
N VAL A 26 6.06 16.96 -6.80
CA VAL A 26 4.72 16.88 -7.36
C VAL A 26 4.38 18.20 -8.05
N THR A 27 3.41 18.21 -8.96
CA THR A 27 3.10 19.41 -9.76
C THR A 27 1.96 20.21 -9.15
N ASP A 28 2.17 21.52 -8.94
CA ASP A 28 1.09 22.46 -8.60
C ASP A 28 0.05 22.49 -9.72
N THR A 29 -1.23 22.26 -9.41
CA THR A 29 -2.27 22.15 -10.42
C THR A 29 -2.65 23.49 -11.05
N HIS A 30 -2.34 24.61 -10.38
CA HIS A 30 -2.66 25.97 -10.85
C HIS A 30 -1.52 26.58 -11.64
N THR A 31 -0.28 26.41 -11.18
CA THR A 31 0.89 27.05 -11.80
C THR A 31 1.69 26.12 -12.70
N GLY A 32 1.55 24.80 -12.54
CA GLY A 32 2.39 23.80 -13.20
C GLY A 32 3.81 23.70 -12.63
N GLU A 33 4.13 24.48 -11.60
CA GLU A 33 5.46 24.50 -10.98
C GLU A 33 5.67 23.26 -10.10
N PRO A 34 6.91 22.75 -10.00
CA PRO A 34 7.23 21.64 -9.12
C PRO A 34 7.22 22.07 -7.65
N ILE A 35 6.55 21.28 -6.81
CA ILE A 35 6.54 21.38 -5.36
C ILE A 35 7.35 20.20 -4.79
N PRO A 36 8.42 20.43 -4.02
CA PRO A 36 9.14 19.35 -3.35
C PRO A 36 8.21 18.54 -2.46
N LEU A 37 8.26 17.21 -2.56
CA LEU A 37 7.37 16.33 -1.79
C LEU A 37 7.43 16.61 -0.26
N PRO A 38 8.60 16.85 0.36
CA PRO A 38 8.67 17.20 1.78
C PRO A 38 7.94 18.51 2.15
N ALA A 39 7.69 19.41 1.20
CA ALA A 39 6.96 20.65 1.48
C ALA A 39 5.48 20.39 1.84
N LEU A 40 4.92 19.25 1.40
CA LEU A 40 3.53 18.87 1.67
C LEU A 40 3.23 18.66 3.15
N THR A 41 4.24 18.45 4.00
CA THR A 41 4.08 18.30 5.46
C THR A 41 3.35 19.48 6.10
N GLY A 42 3.49 20.68 5.55
CA GLY A 42 2.79 21.85 6.06
C GLY A 42 1.57 22.27 5.24
N TYR A 43 1.00 21.37 4.43
CA TYR A 43 -0.22 21.62 3.68
C TYR A 43 -1.43 21.10 4.46
N THR A 44 -2.55 21.80 4.35
CA THR A 44 -3.85 21.22 4.70
C THR A 44 -4.26 20.28 3.57
N ALA A 45 -4.43 18.99 3.85
CA ALA A 45 -4.85 18.02 2.85
C ALA A 45 -6.22 17.43 3.19
N THR A 46 -7.11 17.40 2.19
CA THR A 46 -8.36 16.65 2.23
C THR A 46 -8.29 15.58 1.14
N VAL A 47 -8.55 14.32 1.51
CA VAL A 47 -8.59 13.19 0.58
C VAL A 47 -9.91 12.46 0.75
N ASN A 48 -10.75 12.42 -0.28
CA ASN A 48 -12.11 11.88 -0.24
C ASN A 48 -12.85 12.38 1.02
N ASP A 49 -12.92 13.71 1.17
CA ASP A 49 -13.54 14.42 2.30
C ASP A 49 -12.90 14.18 3.68
N THR A 50 -11.81 13.41 3.75
CA THR A 50 -11.11 13.11 4.99
C THR A 50 -9.89 14.02 5.14
N PRO A 51 -9.80 14.83 6.21
CA PRO A 51 -8.60 15.63 6.48
C PRO A 51 -7.44 14.72 6.88
N LEU A 52 -6.27 14.92 6.26
CA LEU A 52 -5.07 14.13 6.47
C LEU A 52 -3.82 15.01 6.60
N LEU A 53 -2.79 14.48 7.25
CA LEU A 53 -1.46 15.08 7.28
C LEU A 53 -0.52 14.31 6.35
N LEU A 54 0.03 15.01 5.35
CA LEU A 54 0.97 14.43 4.37
C LEU A 54 2.42 14.59 4.84
N ASP A 55 2.78 13.89 5.92
CA ASP A 55 4.12 13.94 6.50
C ASP A 55 4.90 12.65 6.23
N VAL A 56 5.44 12.54 5.01
CA VAL A 56 6.27 11.41 4.59
C VAL A 56 7.52 11.26 5.48
N PRO A 57 8.28 12.33 5.80
CA PRO A 57 9.41 12.23 6.72
C PRO A 57 9.04 11.69 8.10
N ALA A 58 7.95 12.16 8.71
CA ALA A 58 7.50 11.65 10.01
C ALA A 58 7.05 10.20 9.94
N ALA A 59 6.36 9.78 8.87
CA ALA A 59 5.98 8.38 8.68
C ALA A 59 7.20 7.45 8.60
N ILE A 60 8.25 7.85 7.86
CA ILE A 60 9.52 7.11 7.78
C ILE A 60 10.19 7.02 9.16
N ASN A 61 10.29 8.15 9.87
CA ASN A 61 10.91 8.20 11.20
C ASN A 61 10.13 7.37 12.24
N ALA A 62 8.80 7.43 12.22
CA ALA A 62 7.95 6.62 13.07
C ALA A 62 8.11 5.12 12.77
N ALA A 63 8.17 4.73 11.49
CA ALA A 63 8.43 3.36 11.10
C ALA A 63 9.82 2.88 11.57
N ARG A 64 10.84 3.72 11.48
CA ARG A 64 12.19 3.42 11.97
C ARG A 64 12.22 3.21 13.49
N GLY A 65 11.52 4.04 14.25
CA GLY A 65 11.41 3.88 15.70
C GLY A 65 10.67 2.60 16.10
N ALA A 66 9.53 2.32 15.45
CA ALA A 66 8.71 1.14 15.76
C ALA A 66 9.34 -0.19 15.32
N LEU A 67 10.12 -0.18 14.24
CA LEU A 67 10.76 -1.36 13.66
C LEU A 67 12.24 -1.48 14.04
N HIS A 68 12.62 -0.93 15.19
CA HIS A 68 13.97 -1.01 15.71
C HIS A 68 14.48 -2.47 15.74
N PRO A 69 15.78 -2.74 15.48
CA PRO A 69 16.34 -4.09 15.50
C PRO A 69 16.07 -4.88 16.79
N ASP A 70 16.04 -4.18 17.92
CA ASP A 70 15.76 -4.76 19.25
C ASP A 70 14.26 -4.95 19.55
N GLY A 71 13.38 -4.54 18.62
CA GLY A 71 11.94 -4.68 18.75
C GLY A 71 11.51 -6.14 18.74
N GLN A 72 10.61 -6.51 19.65
CA GLN A 72 10.05 -7.86 19.73
C GLN A 72 8.77 -7.95 18.91
N TRP A 73 8.75 -8.87 17.95
CA TRP A 73 7.60 -9.11 17.08
C TRP A 73 7.33 -10.61 17.01
N THR A 74 6.06 -11.00 17.08
CA THR A 74 5.64 -12.37 16.85
C THR A 74 6.07 -12.81 15.46
N SER A 75 6.71 -13.97 15.39
CA SER A 75 7.22 -14.55 14.15
C SER A 75 6.81 -16.00 14.02
N ALA A 76 6.58 -16.45 12.80
CA ALA A 76 6.36 -17.85 12.47
C ALA A 76 7.11 -18.21 11.20
N ILE A 77 7.17 -19.51 10.87
CA ILE A 77 7.55 -19.95 9.53
C ILE A 77 6.37 -19.66 8.62
N THR A 78 6.55 -18.78 7.65
CA THR A 78 5.52 -18.37 6.68
C THR A 78 6.04 -18.48 5.25
N GLN A 79 5.16 -18.24 4.28
CA GLN A 79 5.52 -18.26 2.86
C GLN A 79 6.40 -17.05 2.47
N GLY A 80 6.27 -15.89 3.13
CA GLY A 80 7.21 -14.76 3.00
C GLY A 80 6.87 -13.75 1.90
N ASP A 81 5.98 -14.09 0.97
CA ASP A 81 5.37 -13.17 0.02
C ASP A 81 3.94 -13.61 -0.34
N PRO A 82 2.97 -13.52 0.61
CA PRO A 82 1.63 -14.08 0.43
C PRO A 82 0.82 -13.25 -0.58
N THR A 83 1.07 -13.49 -1.86
CA THR A 83 0.50 -12.76 -3.00
C THR A 83 -0.24 -13.74 -3.93
N GLU A 84 -1.21 -13.23 -4.70
CA GLU A 84 -2.03 -14.03 -5.61
C GLU A 84 -1.23 -14.95 -6.58
N PRO A 85 -0.11 -14.51 -7.18
CA PRO A 85 0.69 -15.35 -8.07
C PRO A 85 1.32 -16.55 -7.37
N ASN A 86 1.50 -16.47 -6.05
CA ASN A 86 2.10 -17.52 -5.23
C ASN A 86 1.05 -18.52 -4.71
N ILE A 87 -0.18 -18.50 -5.25
CA ILE A 87 -1.25 -19.42 -4.90
C ILE A 87 -1.64 -20.23 -6.14
N ALA A 88 -1.65 -21.55 -6.02
CA ALA A 88 -2.18 -22.45 -7.03
C ALA A 88 -3.39 -23.23 -6.53
N ALA A 89 -4.29 -23.57 -7.46
CA ALA A 89 -5.32 -24.56 -7.21
C ALA A 89 -4.71 -25.96 -7.25
N SER A 90 -5.05 -26.79 -6.26
CA SER A 90 -4.70 -28.20 -6.21
C SER A 90 -5.97 -29.05 -5.95
N ALA A 91 -5.87 -30.36 -6.11
CA ALA A 91 -6.97 -31.28 -5.83
C ALA A 91 -7.49 -31.22 -4.38
N ALA A 92 -6.67 -30.75 -3.43
CA ALA A 92 -7.02 -30.60 -2.02
C ALA A 92 -7.42 -29.16 -1.63
N GLY A 93 -7.47 -28.24 -2.59
CA GLY A 93 -7.70 -26.81 -2.35
C GLY A 93 -6.51 -25.94 -2.77
N ALA A 94 -6.46 -24.71 -2.27
CA ALA A 94 -5.35 -23.80 -2.58
C ALA A 94 -4.04 -24.24 -1.91
N CYS A 95 -2.92 -24.15 -2.62
CA CYS A 95 -1.58 -24.36 -2.09
C CYS A 95 -0.68 -23.16 -2.36
N TRP A 96 0.30 -22.97 -1.47
CA TRP A 96 1.35 -21.98 -1.65
C TRP A 96 2.42 -22.49 -2.62
N LEU A 97 2.87 -21.61 -3.49
CA LEU A 97 4.02 -21.77 -4.37
C LEU A 97 5.10 -20.75 -3.97
N ASP A 98 6.24 -20.84 -4.67
CA ASP A 98 7.35 -19.89 -4.60
C ASP A 98 7.81 -19.57 -3.17
N PHE A 99 8.58 -20.50 -2.60
CA PHE A 99 9.08 -20.41 -1.23
C PHE A 99 10.45 -19.71 -1.14
N GLU A 100 10.87 -18.93 -2.14
CA GLU A 100 12.17 -18.26 -2.13
C GLU A 100 12.34 -17.27 -0.96
N HIS A 101 11.23 -16.73 -0.46
CA HIS A 101 11.16 -15.82 0.68
C HIS A 101 10.60 -16.48 1.94
N ALA A 102 10.32 -17.79 1.88
CA ALA A 102 9.79 -18.52 3.01
C ALA A 102 10.81 -18.65 4.13
N GLY A 103 10.32 -18.69 5.35
CA GLY A 103 11.15 -18.78 6.53
C GLY A 103 10.54 -18.05 7.72
N ARG A 104 11.40 -17.70 8.69
CA ARG A 104 10.97 -17.03 9.90
C ARG A 104 10.69 -15.55 9.62
N ASN A 105 9.42 -15.21 9.44
CA ASN A 105 8.97 -13.85 9.16
C ASN A 105 8.13 -13.30 10.31
N THR A 106 8.09 -11.97 10.43
CA THR A 106 7.20 -11.27 11.36
C THR A 106 5.76 -11.32 10.85
N LEU A 107 4.82 -11.82 11.67
CA LEU A 107 3.43 -12.01 11.25
C LEU A 107 2.75 -10.69 10.88
N ALA A 108 3.01 -9.61 11.63
CA ALA A 108 2.52 -8.27 11.29
C ALA A 108 2.98 -7.80 9.89
N GLY A 109 4.22 -8.14 9.51
CA GLY A 109 4.76 -7.81 8.19
C GLY A 109 4.11 -8.61 7.06
N GLU A 110 3.84 -9.90 7.28
CA GLU A 110 3.12 -10.75 6.31
C GLU A 110 1.69 -10.26 6.09
N ILE A 111 0.98 -9.90 7.17
CA ILE A 111 -0.37 -9.34 7.11
C ILE A 111 -0.37 -8.01 6.36
N ALA A 112 0.56 -7.11 6.68
CA ALA A 112 0.68 -5.82 6.01
C ALA A 112 1.04 -5.99 4.52
N ASN A 113 1.86 -6.99 4.18
CA ASN A 113 2.16 -7.33 2.79
C ASN A 113 0.89 -7.74 2.04
N LEU A 114 0.18 -8.75 2.52
CA LEU A 114 -1.05 -9.24 1.89
C LEU A 114 -2.10 -8.13 1.78
N LEU A 115 -2.27 -7.32 2.83
CA LEU A 115 -3.22 -6.21 2.86
C LEU A 115 -2.91 -5.18 1.75
N TRP A 116 -1.66 -4.72 1.66
CA TRP A 116 -1.26 -3.78 0.62
C TRP A 116 -1.28 -4.40 -0.78
N TYR A 117 -0.98 -5.70 -0.89
CA TYR A 117 -1.05 -6.42 -2.14
C TYR A 117 -2.47 -6.49 -2.69
N LEU A 118 -3.43 -6.88 -1.84
CA LEU A 118 -4.85 -6.92 -2.18
C LEU A 118 -5.41 -5.54 -2.48
N LEU A 119 -4.94 -4.48 -1.82
CA LEU A 119 -5.46 -3.13 -2.05
C LEU A 119 -4.89 -2.48 -3.31
N ALA A 120 -3.56 -2.57 -3.52
CA ALA A 120 -2.88 -1.70 -4.47
C ALA A 120 -1.83 -2.40 -5.33
N LEU A 121 -0.96 -3.25 -4.77
CA LEU A 121 0.15 -3.80 -5.56
C LEU A 121 -0.35 -4.70 -6.69
N GLY A 122 -1.15 -5.73 -6.37
CA GLY A 122 -1.57 -6.73 -7.34
C GLY A 122 -2.57 -6.22 -8.37
N GLY A 123 -3.33 -5.18 -8.04
CA GLY A 123 -4.37 -4.62 -8.91
C GLY A 123 -3.96 -3.39 -9.72
N TRP A 124 -2.95 -2.63 -9.26
CA TRP A 124 -2.59 -1.35 -9.83
C TRP A 124 -1.08 -1.19 -10.01
N LEU A 125 -0.31 -1.14 -8.92
CA LEU A 125 1.09 -0.68 -9.01
C LEU A 125 1.99 -1.65 -9.78
N VAL A 126 1.88 -2.95 -9.52
CA VAL A 126 2.71 -3.96 -10.21
C VAL A 126 2.29 -4.11 -11.68
N PRO A 127 0.99 -4.26 -12.02
CA PRO A 127 0.54 -4.23 -13.42
C PRO A 127 0.96 -2.97 -14.19
N THR A 128 0.98 -1.80 -13.55
CA THR A 128 1.30 -0.55 -14.23
C THR A 128 2.80 -0.35 -14.40
N TYR A 129 3.60 -0.56 -13.35
CA TYR A 129 5.00 -0.15 -13.30
C TYR A 129 6.01 -1.29 -13.35
N GLN A 130 5.56 -2.55 -13.23
CA GLN A 130 6.40 -3.75 -13.32
C GLN A 130 5.77 -4.80 -14.25
N ARG A 131 5.33 -4.36 -15.44
CA ARG A 131 4.61 -5.18 -16.42
C ARG A 131 5.31 -6.51 -16.72
N ASP A 132 6.62 -6.51 -16.96
CA ASP A 132 7.36 -7.73 -17.30
C ASP A 132 7.39 -8.75 -16.16
N VAL A 133 7.38 -8.28 -14.90
CA VAL A 133 7.23 -9.16 -13.74
C VAL A 133 5.81 -9.70 -13.72
N TYR A 134 4.81 -8.80 -13.78
CA TYR A 134 3.39 -9.17 -13.74
C TYR A 134 3.03 -10.22 -14.80
N HIS A 135 3.41 -10.01 -16.06
CA HIS A 135 3.12 -10.91 -17.18
C HIS A 135 3.79 -12.29 -17.03
N ARG A 136 4.95 -12.39 -16.38
CA ARG A 136 5.60 -13.68 -16.13
C ARG A 136 4.96 -14.43 -14.96
N THR A 137 4.48 -13.72 -13.95
CA THR A 137 3.97 -14.35 -12.72
C THR A 137 2.48 -14.67 -12.76
N LEU A 138 1.67 -13.91 -13.52
CA LEU A 138 0.23 -14.15 -13.71
C LEU A 138 -0.10 -14.47 -15.18
N PRO A 139 -0.19 -15.77 -15.56
CA PRO A 139 -0.51 -16.16 -16.94
C PRO A 139 -1.99 -15.89 -17.29
N LEU A 140 -2.85 -15.74 -16.29
CA LEU A 140 -4.18 -15.17 -16.46
C LEU A 140 -4.00 -13.68 -16.75
N HIS A 141 -4.06 -13.30 -18.02
CA HIS A 141 -3.93 -11.93 -18.49
C HIS A 141 -5.15 -11.10 -18.07
N LEU A 142 -5.38 -10.96 -16.76
CA LEU A 142 -6.49 -10.20 -16.22
C LEU A 142 -6.28 -8.73 -16.59
N PRO A 143 -7.30 -8.06 -17.18
CA PRO A 143 -7.19 -6.65 -17.51
C PRO A 143 -6.90 -5.86 -16.22
N PRO A 144 -6.12 -4.75 -16.30
CA PRO A 144 -5.89 -3.87 -15.16
C PRO A 144 -7.20 -3.15 -14.78
N ALA A 145 -8.06 -3.85 -14.06
CA ALA A 145 -9.39 -3.39 -13.71
C ALA A 145 -9.43 -2.72 -12.32
N ALA A 146 -8.28 -2.57 -11.65
CA ALA A 146 -8.20 -2.01 -10.30
C ALA A 146 -7.29 -0.78 -10.19
N THR A 147 -7.10 -0.07 -11.30
CA THR A 147 -6.33 1.18 -11.33
C THR A 147 -7.18 2.33 -10.75
N PRO A 148 -6.74 3.00 -9.68
CA PRO A 148 -7.42 4.16 -9.14
C PRO A 148 -7.43 5.31 -10.14
N THR A 149 -8.50 6.11 -10.07
CA THR A 149 -8.68 7.29 -10.91
C THR A 149 -8.85 8.51 -10.03
N ILE A 150 -8.09 9.57 -10.32
CA ILE A 150 -8.29 10.88 -9.70
C ILE A 150 -9.46 11.56 -10.41
N GLU A 151 -10.55 11.79 -9.68
CA GLU A 151 -11.72 12.52 -10.17
C GLU A 151 -11.53 14.03 -10.02
N HIS A 152 -10.85 14.44 -8.96
CA HIS A 152 -10.51 15.83 -8.68
C HIS A 152 -9.16 15.92 -7.99
N THR A 153 -8.34 16.88 -8.41
CA THR A 153 -7.12 17.25 -7.69
C THR A 153 -6.92 18.75 -7.77
N GLU A 154 -6.71 19.37 -6.61
CA GLU A 154 -6.29 20.75 -6.47
C GLU A 154 -5.09 20.80 -5.51
N LEU A 155 -3.90 21.00 -6.07
CA LEU A 155 -2.68 21.20 -5.29
C LEU A 155 -2.18 22.63 -5.51
N SER A 156 -2.23 23.46 -4.46
CA SER A 156 -1.80 24.85 -4.50
C SER A 156 -0.67 25.13 -3.52
N SER A 157 0.49 25.51 -4.05
CA SER A 157 1.61 26.03 -3.27
C SER A 157 1.31 27.35 -2.60
N ARG A 158 0.59 28.25 -3.28
CA ARG A 158 0.17 29.54 -2.75
C ARG A 158 -0.72 29.40 -1.52
N HIS A 159 -1.71 28.51 -1.58
CA HIS A 159 -2.67 28.30 -0.50
C HIS A 159 -2.25 27.19 0.48
N ARG A 160 -1.15 26.48 0.20
CA ARG A 160 -0.67 25.32 0.96
C ARG A 160 -1.79 24.31 1.21
N ARG A 161 -2.54 23.99 0.15
CA ARG A 161 -3.69 23.11 0.18
C ARG A 161 -3.53 21.99 -0.84
N LEU A 162 -3.91 20.78 -0.42
CA LEU A 162 -4.27 19.69 -1.31
C LEU A 162 -5.75 19.36 -1.12
N ASP A 163 -6.49 19.28 -2.20
CA ASP A 163 -7.79 18.62 -2.28
C ASP A 163 -7.71 17.49 -3.28
N LEU A 164 -8.10 16.28 -2.90
CA LEU A 164 -7.95 15.08 -3.72
C LEU A 164 -9.17 14.18 -3.58
N HIS A 165 -9.89 14.00 -4.68
CA HIS A 165 -10.94 12.98 -4.79
C HIS A 165 -10.53 11.92 -5.79
N HIS A 166 -10.65 10.67 -5.39
CA HIS A 166 -10.31 9.53 -6.22
C HIS A 166 -11.25 8.36 -5.98
N THR A 167 -11.45 7.57 -7.03
CA THR A 167 -12.04 6.24 -6.96
C THR A 167 -10.96 5.18 -7.01
N TRP A 168 -11.25 4.03 -6.42
CA TRP A 168 -10.36 2.90 -6.32
C TRP A 168 -11.09 1.60 -6.70
N PRO A 169 -11.23 1.32 -8.00
CA PRO A 169 -12.02 0.18 -8.44
C PRO A 169 -11.40 -1.13 -7.94
N THR A 170 -12.25 -2.06 -7.51
CA THR A 170 -11.84 -3.39 -7.05
C THR A 170 -12.87 -4.43 -7.46
N GLY A 171 -12.40 -5.52 -8.07
CA GLY A 171 -13.27 -6.64 -8.45
C GLY A 171 -13.80 -7.42 -7.23
N PRO A 172 -14.90 -8.17 -7.39
CA PRO A 172 -15.62 -8.80 -6.28
C PRO A 172 -14.77 -9.79 -5.48
N GLY A 173 -13.88 -10.54 -6.12
CA GLY A 173 -12.99 -11.49 -5.44
C GLY A 173 -11.99 -10.80 -4.52
N ARG A 174 -11.34 -9.73 -4.99
CA ARG A 174 -10.37 -8.94 -4.21
C ARG A 174 -11.06 -8.15 -3.10
N HIS A 175 -12.24 -7.59 -3.37
CA HIS A 175 -13.06 -6.94 -2.35
C HIS A 175 -13.47 -7.92 -1.24
N THR A 176 -13.89 -9.15 -1.60
CA THR A 176 -14.21 -10.21 -0.64
C THR A 176 -12.99 -10.62 0.18
N ALA A 177 -11.83 -10.80 -0.48
CA ALA A 177 -10.58 -11.16 0.21
C ALA A 177 -10.12 -10.07 1.18
N LEU A 178 -10.20 -8.80 0.76
CA LEU A 178 -9.86 -7.64 1.60
C LEU A 178 -10.78 -7.55 2.83
N THR A 179 -12.10 -7.65 2.62
CA THR A 179 -13.10 -7.63 3.70
C THR A 179 -12.87 -8.75 4.71
N ARG A 180 -12.66 -9.97 4.24
CA ARG A 180 -12.35 -11.12 5.11
C ARG A 180 -11.03 -10.95 5.84
N LEU A 181 -10.00 -10.42 5.19
CA LEU A 181 -8.71 -10.18 5.83
C LEU A 181 -8.86 -9.15 6.96
N LEU A 182 -9.57 -8.04 6.73
CA LEU A 182 -9.82 -7.02 7.74
C LEU A 182 -10.56 -7.58 8.95
N ASP A 183 -11.63 -8.35 8.73
CA ASP A 183 -12.38 -9.02 9.79
C ASP A 183 -11.47 -9.94 10.62
N ARG A 184 -10.67 -10.78 9.96
CA ARG A 184 -9.71 -11.68 10.63
C ARG A 184 -8.61 -10.95 11.39
N ILE A 185 -8.08 -9.83 10.86
CA ILE A 185 -7.10 -9.00 11.58
C ILE A 185 -7.69 -8.50 12.90
N THR A 186 -8.98 -8.15 12.93
CA THR A 186 -9.65 -7.67 14.14
C THR A 186 -10.08 -8.80 15.09
N THR A 187 -10.01 -10.05 14.65
CA THR A 187 -10.43 -11.24 15.39
C THR A 187 -9.27 -12.25 15.55
N ASP A 188 -9.35 -13.40 14.86
CA ASP A 188 -8.51 -14.57 15.12
C ASP A 188 -7.07 -14.40 14.64
N LEU A 189 -6.87 -13.81 13.46
CA LEU A 189 -5.55 -13.62 12.87
C LEU A 189 -4.74 -12.57 13.65
N GLY A 190 -5.38 -11.51 14.13
CA GLY A 190 -4.73 -10.49 14.96
C GLY A 190 -4.21 -11.07 16.28
N ASP A 191 -5.05 -11.85 16.96
CA ASP A 191 -4.68 -12.55 18.20
C ASP A 191 -3.53 -13.54 17.95
N ALA A 192 -3.61 -14.35 16.88
CA ALA A 192 -2.56 -15.29 16.51
C ALA A 192 -1.23 -14.60 16.14
N ALA A 193 -1.30 -13.40 15.56
CA ALA A 193 -0.14 -12.58 15.26
C ALA A 193 0.41 -11.81 16.47
N GLY A 194 -0.23 -11.93 17.64
CA GLY A 194 0.15 -11.18 18.84
C GLY A 194 -0.02 -9.67 18.69
N LEU A 195 -0.96 -9.24 17.84
CA LEU A 195 -1.27 -7.82 17.69
C LEU A 195 -2.07 -7.32 18.90
N PRO A 196 -1.85 -6.09 19.38
CA PRO A 196 -2.58 -5.58 20.53
C PRO A 196 -4.08 -5.46 20.22
N ARG A 197 -4.93 -6.09 21.03
CA ARG A 197 -6.39 -6.03 20.89
C ARG A 197 -6.91 -4.59 20.90
N GLY A 198 -7.81 -4.28 19.97
CA GLY A 198 -8.35 -2.93 19.75
C GLY A 198 -7.37 -1.97 19.06
N ARG A 199 -6.15 -2.42 18.74
CA ARG A 199 -5.12 -1.63 18.03
C ARG A 199 -4.40 -2.45 16.97
N GLN A 200 -5.03 -3.52 16.46
CA GLN A 200 -4.40 -4.44 15.53
C GLN A 200 -3.98 -3.71 14.24
N LEU A 201 -4.86 -2.92 13.65
CA LEU A 201 -4.58 -2.10 12.47
C LEU A 201 -3.47 -1.05 12.74
N HIS A 202 -3.50 -0.41 13.91
CA HIS A 202 -2.44 0.52 14.32
C HIS A 202 -1.06 -0.15 14.38
N ALA A 203 -0.99 -1.42 14.82
CA ALA A 203 0.27 -2.16 14.88
C ALA A 203 0.85 -2.50 13.49
N LEU A 204 0.05 -2.43 12.42
CA LEU A 204 0.50 -2.69 11.05
C LEU A 204 1.13 -1.46 10.36
N ARG A 205 0.93 -0.24 10.90
CA ARG A 205 1.27 1.03 10.21
C ARG A 205 2.72 1.11 9.74
N SER A 206 3.66 0.70 10.58
CA SER A 206 5.09 0.78 10.23
C SER A 206 5.45 -0.22 9.13
N PHE A 207 4.87 -1.43 9.14
CA PHE A 207 5.06 -2.40 8.06
C PHE A 207 4.39 -1.93 6.76
N LEU A 208 3.18 -1.36 6.84
CA LEU A 208 2.50 -0.76 5.70
C LEU A 208 3.32 0.38 5.10
N THR A 209 3.93 1.24 5.92
CA THR A 209 4.83 2.31 5.45
C THR A 209 5.97 1.74 4.59
N LEU A 210 6.60 0.63 5.02
CA LEU A 210 7.66 -0.01 4.24
C LEU A 210 7.16 -0.70 2.96
N ARG A 211 5.91 -1.16 2.92
CA ARG A 211 5.32 -1.78 1.72
C ARG A 211 4.82 -0.73 0.73
N ILE A 212 4.22 0.36 1.21
CA ILE A 212 3.74 1.48 0.39
C ILE A 212 4.93 2.16 -0.29
N LEU A 213 5.96 2.55 0.47
CA LEU A 213 7.08 3.33 -0.05
C LEU A 213 8.21 2.46 -0.63
N GLY A 214 8.38 1.24 -0.14
CA GLY A 214 9.60 0.46 -0.41
C GLY A 214 9.58 -0.44 -1.64
N VAL A 215 8.49 -0.45 -2.42
CA VAL A 215 8.28 -1.42 -3.52
C VAL A 215 8.50 -0.79 -4.89
N ILE A 216 7.77 0.27 -5.25
CA ILE A 216 7.95 0.97 -6.52
C ILE A 216 8.80 2.23 -6.29
N PRO A 217 9.93 2.39 -7.00
CA PRO A 217 10.69 3.64 -6.97
C PRO A 217 9.85 4.83 -7.47
N PRO A 218 9.88 5.98 -6.78
CA PRO A 218 9.01 7.10 -7.12
C PRO A 218 9.33 7.73 -8.49
N HIS A 219 10.58 7.62 -8.97
CA HIS A 219 10.95 8.09 -10.31
C HIS A 219 10.28 7.32 -11.46
N LEU A 220 9.69 6.15 -11.18
CA LEU A 220 8.89 5.40 -12.15
C LEU A 220 7.43 5.84 -12.14
N LEU A 221 6.96 6.46 -11.05
CA LEU A 221 5.57 6.86 -10.89
C LEU A 221 5.31 8.16 -11.66
N ASN A 222 4.14 8.25 -12.30
CA ASN A 222 3.65 9.54 -12.75
C ASN A 222 3.22 10.40 -11.52
N SER A 223 3.07 11.72 -11.69
CA SER A 223 2.75 12.63 -10.58
C SER A 223 1.44 12.27 -9.85
N SER A 224 0.42 11.83 -10.57
CA SER A 224 -0.88 11.44 -10.01
C SER A 224 -0.76 10.20 -9.13
N ASP A 225 -0.03 9.19 -9.59
CA ASP A 225 0.15 7.93 -8.88
C ASP A 225 1.04 8.11 -7.64
N LEU A 226 2.05 8.99 -7.72
CA LEU A 226 2.83 9.40 -6.56
C LEU A 226 1.95 10.08 -5.51
N LEU A 227 1.05 10.98 -5.93
CA LEU A 227 0.13 11.67 -5.02
C LEU A 227 -0.85 10.70 -4.34
N LEU A 228 -1.41 9.76 -5.10
CA LEU A 228 -2.26 8.68 -4.56
C LEU A 228 -1.51 7.79 -3.57
N LEU A 229 -0.23 7.47 -3.84
CA LEU A 229 0.60 6.70 -2.92
C LEU A 229 0.83 7.44 -1.60
N VAL A 230 1.10 8.75 -1.66
CA VAL A 230 1.30 9.60 -0.49
C VAL A 230 -0.01 9.79 0.30
N ALA A 231 -1.14 9.91 -0.39
CA ALA A 231 -2.46 9.92 0.23
C ALA A 231 -2.75 8.59 0.98
N LYS A 232 -2.45 7.44 0.36
CA LYS A 232 -2.59 6.13 1.00
C LYS A 232 -1.65 5.94 2.19
N LEU A 233 -0.42 6.47 2.11
CA LEU A 233 0.49 6.51 3.25
C LEU A 233 -0.13 7.29 4.42
N ALA A 234 -0.68 8.48 4.16
CA ALA A 234 -1.31 9.30 5.19
C ALA A 234 -2.54 8.60 5.81
N GLN A 235 -3.41 8.00 4.99
CA GLN A 235 -4.52 7.17 5.47
C GLN A 235 -4.02 6.02 6.36
N ALA A 236 -2.92 5.35 5.98
CA ALA A 236 -2.30 4.32 6.80
C ALA A 236 -1.76 4.88 8.13
N GLN A 237 -1.24 6.11 8.20
CA GLN A 237 -0.82 6.72 9.46
C GLN A 237 -2.01 6.98 10.42
N HIS A 238 -3.25 6.99 9.93
CA HIS A 238 -4.46 7.17 10.72
C HIS A 238 -5.30 5.90 10.86
N LEU A 239 -4.75 4.72 10.52
CA LEU A 239 -5.43 3.40 10.56
C LEU A 239 -5.92 3.04 11.98
N THR A 240 -7.10 3.54 12.33
CA THR A 240 -7.86 3.29 13.56
C THR A 240 -9.26 2.87 13.16
N ASP A 241 -9.81 3.60 12.18
CA ASP A 241 -10.81 3.12 11.23
C ASP A 241 -10.09 2.68 9.93
N PRO A 242 -10.29 1.45 9.43
CA PRO A 242 -9.73 1.03 8.14
C PRO A 242 -10.39 1.73 6.95
N THR A 243 -11.62 2.25 7.11
CA THR A 243 -12.50 2.67 6.01
C THR A 243 -11.82 3.60 5.02
N PRO A 244 -11.15 4.71 5.42
CA PRO A 244 -10.50 5.59 4.44
C PRO A 244 -9.36 4.90 3.67
N PHE A 245 -8.59 4.05 4.34
CA PHE A 245 -7.46 3.35 3.74
C PHE A 245 -7.91 2.24 2.79
N THR A 246 -8.90 1.44 3.20
CA THR A 246 -9.40 0.29 2.45
C THR A 246 -10.63 0.59 1.61
N HIS A 247 -11.00 1.87 1.47
CA HIS A 247 -12.08 2.28 0.59
C HIS A 247 -11.76 1.85 -0.84
N THR A 248 -12.68 1.08 -1.42
CA THR A 248 -12.63 0.62 -2.81
C THR A 248 -14.02 0.72 -3.41
N ASP A 249 -14.09 1.14 -4.65
CA ASP A 249 -15.32 1.15 -5.43
C ASP A 249 -15.51 -0.23 -6.08
N PRO A 250 -16.69 -0.84 -5.99
CA PRO A 250 -16.94 -2.03 -6.77
C PRO A 250 -16.76 -1.68 -8.24
N LEU A 251 -16.03 -2.53 -8.97
CA LEU A 251 -16.10 -2.49 -10.43
C LEU A 251 -17.56 -2.61 -10.83
N SER A 252 -18.13 -1.58 -11.46
CA SER A 252 -19.43 -1.69 -12.12
C SER A 252 -19.41 -2.95 -12.96
N ASP A 253 -20.42 -3.82 -12.79
CA ASP A 253 -20.55 -5.02 -13.62
C ASP A 253 -20.35 -4.57 -15.07
N LEU A 254 -19.25 -5.01 -15.68
CA LEU A 254 -19.09 -4.89 -17.12
C LEU A 254 -20.33 -5.59 -17.67
N ALA A 255 -21.25 -4.79 -18.20
CA ALA A 255 -22.49 -5.25 -18.78
C ALA A 255 -22.21 -6.52 -19.56
N THR A 256 -23.02 -7.55 -19.29
CA THR A 256 -23.21 -8.73 -20.13
C THR A 256 -22.85 -8.40 -21.57
N VAL A 257 -21.64 -8.80 -21.98
CA VAL A 257 -21.30 -8.88 -23.39
C VAL A 257 -22.17 -10.03 -23.89
N GLU A 258 -23.34 -9.67 -24.40
CA GLU A 258 -24.11 -10.56 -25.25
C GLU A 258 -23.19 -10.97 -26.40
N ASN A 259 -22.75 -12.23 -26.38
CA ASN A 259 -22.04 -12.81 -27.51
C ASN A 259 -23.00 -12.83 -28.71
N PRO A 260 -22.55 -12.39 -29.90
CA PRO A 260 -23.32 -12.50 -31.14
C PRO A 260 -23.56 -13.96 -31.55
#